data_AF-A0A2V6GYX6-F1
#
_entry.id   AF-A0A2V6GYX6-F1
#
_cell.length_a   1.000
_cell.length_b   1.000
_cell.length_c   1.000
_cell.angle_alpha   90.00
_cell.angle_beta   90.00
_cell.angle_gamma   90.00
#
_symmetry.space_group_name_H-M   'P 1'
#
loop_
_entity.id
_entity.type
_entity.pdbx_description
1 polymer ?
#
loop_
_entity_poly.entity_id
_entity_poly.type
_entity_poly.pdbx_seq_one_letter_code
_entity_poly.pdbx_strand_id
1 'polypeptide(L)' 'RRRPNPESEANIRRIDTKRRAKKQTHGFQVHFLRGDRVVTKMFSDSLYGGKEAARRAARKFKQATLRRLPRRKFVGLR' A
#
# COMPACT_ATOMS: atom_id res chain seq x y z
N ARG A 1 4.38 16.06 13.17
CA ARG A 1 3.75 15.51 11.94
C ARG A 1 4.84 15.07 10.96
N ARG A 2 5.13 13.75 10.83
CA ARG A 2 6.01 13.28 9.74
C ARG A 2 5.33 13.62 8.42
N ARG A 3 5.95 14.43 7.58
CA ARG A 3 5.45 14.69 6.22
C ARG A 3 5.27 13.32 5.56
N PRO A 4 4.05 12.88 5.21
CA PRO A 4 3.90 11.68 4.41
C PRO A 4 4.71 11.94 3.14
N ASN A 5 5.62 11.03 2.81
CA ASN A 5 6.44 11.11 1.60
C ASN A 5 5.51 11.56 0.45
N PRO A 6 5.84 12.59 -0.36
CA PRO A 6 4.94 13.16 -1.37
C PRO A 6 4.36 12.12 -2.34
N GLU A 7 4.99 10.95 -2.40
CA GLU A 7 4.61 9.81 -3.23
C GLU A 7 3.68 8.81 -2.57
N SER A 8 3.39 9.00 -1.29
CA SER A 8 2.44 8.16 -0.56
C SER A 8 1.02 8.63 -0.87
N GLU A 9 0.19 7.70 -1.31
CA GLU A 9 -1.23 7.93 -1.55
C GLU A 9 -2.05 7.39 -0.36
N ALA A 10 -3.34 7.72 -0.30
CA ALA A 10 -4.24 7.12 0.69
C ALA A 10 -4.19 5.58 0.58
N ASN A 11 -3.83 4.92 1.69
CA ASN A 11 -3.63 3.46 1.81
C ASN A 11 -2.43 2.88 1.05
N ILE A 12 -1.55 3.70 0.49
CA ILE A 12 -0.32 3.28 -0.19
C ILE A 12 0.85 4.10 0.35
N ARG A 13 1.70 3.46 1.17
CA ARG A 13 2.85 4.11 1.80
C ARG A 13 4.11 3.83 0.98
N ARG A 14 4.84 4.88 0.62
CA ARG A 14 6.18 4.71 0.05
C ARG A 14 7.16 4.30 1.15
N ILE A 15 7.84 3.18 0.95
CA ILE A 15 8.94 2.72 1.78
C ILE A 15 10.21 2.97 0.98
N ASP A 16 11.00 3.93 1.47
CA ASP A 16 12.38 4.12 1.05
C ASP A 16 13.26 3.83 2.25
N THR A 17 14.05 2.76 2.18
CA THR A 17 15.10 2.52 3.18
C THR A 17 16.13 3.65 3.16
N LYS A 18 16.63 4.01 4.34
CA LYS A 18 17.65 5.06 4.47
C LYS A 18 18.96 4.59 3.85
N ARG A 19 19.77 5.53 3.34
CA ARG A 19 21.11 5.25 2.75
C ARG A 19 22.04 4.41 3.63
N ARG A 20 21.88 4.43 4.96
CA ARG A 20 22.69 3.64 5.90
C ARG A 20 22.18 2.20 6.13
N ALA A 21 21.08 1.79 5.51
CA ALA A 21 20.53 0.46 5.69
C ALA A 21 21.33 -0.58 4.88
N LYS A 22 21.68 -1.70 5.53
CA LYS A 22 22.42 -2.82 4.92
C LYS A 22 21.69 -3.45 3.73
N LYS A 23 20.35 -3.40 3.72
CA LYS A 23 19.52 -3.80 2.58
C LYS A 23 18.66 -2.62 2.16
N GLN A 24 18.80 -2.22 0.90
CA GLN A 24 17.95 -1.21 0.31
C GLN A 24 16.65 -1.87 -0.15
N THR A 25 15.51 -1.45 0.41
CA THR A 25 14.18 -1.86 -0.01
C THR A 25 13.42 -0.60 -0.39
N HIS A 26 13.22 -0.45 -1.69
CA HIS A 26 12.44 0.63 -2.29
C HIS A 26 11.13 0.05 -2.80
N GLY A 27 10.00 0.63 -2.41
CA GLY A 27 8.72 0.15 -2.88
C GLY A 27 7.51 0.83 -2.25
N PHE A 28 6.33 0.34 -2.60
CA PHE A 28 5.05 0.79 -2.08
C PHE A 28 4.36 -0.30 -1.24
N GLN A 29 4.05 0.02 0.00
CA GLN A 29 3.24 -0.82 0.87
C GLN A 29 1.79 -0.40 0.77
N VAL A 30 0.94 -1.28 0.24
CA VAL A 30 -0.51 -1.14 0.33
C VAL A 30 -0.95 -1.67 1.68
N HIS A 31 -1.58 -0.84 2.49
CA HIS A 31 -2.11 -1.24 3.79
C HIS A 31 -3.44 -0.54 4.05
N PHE A 32 -4.51 -1.32 4.22
CA PHE A 32 -5.81 -0.80 4.64
C PHE A 32 -6.69 -1.88 5.28
N LEU A 33 -7.60 -1.44 6.13
CA LEU A 33 -8.69 -2.24 6.67
C LEU A 33 -9.90 -2.14 5.74
N ARG A 34 -10.50 -3.27 5.37
CA ARG A 34 -11.73 -3.33 4.58
C ARG A 34 -12.65 -4.41 5.14
N GLY A 35 -13.79 -4.00 5.67
CA GLY A 35 -14.65 -4.91 6.42
C GLY A 35 -13.99 -5.26 7.74
N ASP A 36 -13.80 -6.56 7.94
CA ASP A 36 -13.10 -7.25 9.02
C ASP A 36 -11.65 -7.63 8.64
N ARG A 37 -11.25 -7.46 7.37
CA ARG A 37 -9.96 -7.91 6.87
C ARG A 37 -8.94 -6.79 6.75
N VAL A 38 -7.76 -7.03 7.30
CA VAL A 38 -6.57 -6.20 7.08
C VAL A 38 -5.88 -6.68 5.81
N VAL A 39 -5.79 -5.80 4.81
CA VAL A 39 -5.06 -6.07 3.57
C VAL A 39 -3.71 -5.39 3.67
N THR A 40 -2.65 -6.18 3.64
CA THR A 40 -1.27 -5.69 3.54
C THR A 40 -0.56 -6.37 2.39
N LYS A 41 0.02 -5.59 1.47
CA LYS A 41 0.86 -6.12 0.39
C LYS A 41 1.98 -5.15 0.04
N MET A 42 3.16 -5.71 -0.23
CA MET A 42 4.35 -4.96 -0.59
C MET A 42 4.62 -5.04 -2.10
N PHE A 43 4.96 -3.92 -2.70
CA PHE A 43 5.34 -3.79 -4.11
C PHE A 43 6.73 -3.16 -4.22
N SER A 44 7.76 -3.99 -4.42
CA SER A 44 9.15 -3.52 -4.51
C SER A 44 9.48 -3.00 -5.91
N ASP A 45 10.19 -1.87 -5.98
CA ASP A 45 10.57 -1.26 -7.26
C ASP A 45 11.39 -2.22 -8.14
N SER A 46 12.33 -2.97 -7.54
CA SER A 46 13.17 -3.92 -8.28
C SER A 46 12.38 -5.07 -8.93
N LEU A 47 11.32 -5.54 -8.27
CA LEU A 47 10.51 -6.66 -8.76
C LEU A 47 9.45 -6.23 -9.78
N TYR A 48 8.99 -4.98 -9.68
CA TYR A 48 7.87 -4.48 -10.48
C TYR A 48 8.32 -3.58 -11.65
N GLY A 49 9.61 -3.55 -12.00
CA GLY A 49 10.11 -2.79 -13.16
C GLY A 49 10.30 -1.30 -12.89
N GLY A 50 10.64 -0.96 -11.66
CA GLY A 50 10.88 0.40 -11.20
C GLY A 50 9.70 1.02 -10.47
N LYS A 51 9.92 2.26 -10.05
CA LYS A 51 9.05 3.03 -9.16
C LYS A 51 7.65 3.28 -9.71
N GLU A 52 7.54 3.70 -10.96
CA GLU A 52 6.23 4.00 -11.57
C GLU A 52 5.39 2.73 -11.77
N ALA A 53 6.04 1.66 -12.21
CA ALA A 53 5.40 0.37 -12.43
C ALA A 53 4.98 -0.28 -11.09
N ALA A 54 5.81 -0.18 -10.04
CA ALA A 54 5.44 -0.57 -8.68
C ALA A 54 4.25 0.25 -8.14
N ARG A 55 4.23 1.57 -8.36
CA ARG A 55 3.09 2.43 -7.98
C ARG A 55 1.82 2.03 -8.72
N ARG A 56 1.90 1.77 -10.02
CA ARG A 56 0.78 1.33 -10.86
C ARG A 56 0.24 -0.02 -10.39
N ALA A 57 1.13 -0.97 -10.08
CA ALA A 57 0.77 -2.29 -9.55
C ALA A 57 0.06 -2.17 -8.19
N ALA A 58 0.59 -1.35 -7.29
CA ALA A 58 -0.03 -1.07 -5.99
C ALA A 58 -1.42 -0.45 -6.13
N ARG A 59 -1.60 0.51 -7.04
CA ARG A 59 -2.89 1.14 -7.33
C ARG A 59 -3.90 0.14 -7.91
N LYS A 60 -3.47 -0.67 -8.89
CA LYS A 60 -4.29 -1.72 -9.49
C LYS A 60 -4.74 -2.74 -8.44
N PHE A 61 -3.83 -3.17 -7.56
CA PHE A 61 -4.13 -4.10 -6.47
C PHE A 61 -5.12 -3.51 -5.46
N LYS A 62 -4.92 -2.25 -5.04
CA LYS A 62 -5.86 -1.54 -4.17
C LYS A 62 -7.25 -1.50 -4.79
N GLN A 63 -7.38 -1.06 -6.05
CA GLN A 63 -8.67 -0.96 -6.73
C GLN A 63 -9.35 -2.32 -6.89
N ALA A 64 -8.61 -3.35 -7.32
CA ALA A 64 -9.14 -4.71 -7.44
C ALA A 64 -9.62 -5.26 -6.09
N THR A 65 -8.85 -5.03 -5.03
CA THR A 65 -9.20 -5.50 -3.69
C THR A 65 -10.41 -4.74 -3.12
N LEU A 66 -10.52 -3.44 -3.38
CA LEU A 66 -11.68 -2.64 -2.98
C LEU A 66 -12.98 -3.05 -3.69
N ARG A 67 -12.88 -3.51 -4.95
CA ARG A 67 -14.00 -4.08 -5.71
C ARG A 67 -14.37 -5.48 -5.21
N ARG A 68 -13.39 -6.30 -4.86
CA ARG A 68 -13.60 -7.70 -4.44
C ARG A 68 -14.08 -7.82 -2.99
N LEU A 69 -13.58 -6.98 -2.09
CA LEU A 69 -13.95 -7.05 -0.67
C LEU A 69 -15.18 -6.18 -0.38
N PRO A 70 -16.22 -6.76 0.27
CA PRO A 70 -17.40 -6.00 0.63
C PRO A 70 -17.00 -4.80 1.49
N ARG A 71 -17.70 -3.67 1.29
CA ARG A 71 -17.61 -2.54 2.22
C ARG A 71 -18.05 -3.05 3.58
N ARG A 72 -17.37 -2.62 4.65
CA ARG A 72 -17.80 -2.88 6.02
C ARG A 72 -19.28 -2.48 6.11
N LYS A 73 -20.19 -3.47 6.22
CA LYS A 73 -21.53 -3.20 6.72
C LYS A 73 -21.32 -2.94 8.19
N PHE A 74 -21.41 -1.68 8.60
CA PHE A 74 -21.48 -1.32 10.00
C PHE A 74 -22.82 -1.87 10.48
N VAL A 75 -22.85 -3.14 10.89
CA VAL A 75 -24.00 -3.68 11.61
C VAL A 75 -23.84 -3.10 13.00
N GLY A 76 -24.64 -2.08 13.30
CA GLY A 76 -24.60 -1.39 14.59
C GLY A 76 -24.61 -2.39 15.73
N LEU A 77 -23.76 -2.16 16.73
CA LEU A 77 -23.90 -2.81 18.02
C LEU A 77 -25.33 -2.51 18.49
N ARG A 78 -26.11 -3.57 18.70
CA ARG A 78 -27.41 -3.50 19.34
C ARG A 78 -27.21 -3.66 20.85
#